data_AF-A0A836TJ57-F1
#
_entry.id   AF-A0A836TJ57-F1
#
_cell.length_a   1.000
_cell.length_b   1.000
_cell.length_c   1.000
_cell.angle_alpha   90.00
_cell.angle_beta   90.00
_cell.angle_gamma   90.00
#
_symmetry.space_group_name_H-M   'P 1'
#
loop_
_entity.id
_entity.type
_entity.pdbx_description
1 polymer ?
#
loop_
_entity_poly.entity_id
_entity_poly.type
_entity_poly.pdbx_seq_one_letter_code
_entity_poly.pdbx_strand_id
1 'polypeptide(L)'
;MTKISGPVALKTAAGHIHKSEVGGVVLSLESVEEALEVYAEMTARLGPEVTVATMAPDGVEVAFGAIAETPFGPAIMFGAGGALVEVLDDVTFELAPIDHTIARDML
;
A
#
# COMPACT_ATOMS: atom_id res chain seq x y z
N MET A 1 -1.98 -19.16 -15.26
CA MET A 1 -0.94 -18.16 -14.92
C MET A 1 -1.28 -16.87 -15.64
N THR A 2 -1.48 -15.78 -14.91
CA THR A 2 -1.75 -14.47 -15.49
C THR A 2 -0.44 -13.92 -16.06
N LYS A 3 -0.45 -13.52 -17.33
CA LYS A 3 0.70 -12.87 -17.97
C LYS A 3 0.66 -11.39 -17.63
N ILE A 4 1.75 -10.87 -17.07
CA ILE A 4 1.89 -9.45 -16.75
C ILE A 4 2.45 -8.73 -17.98
N SER A 5 1.87 -7.58 -18.31
CA SER A 5 2.26 -6.72 -19.43
C SER A 5 2.49 -5.32 -18.88
N GLY A 6 3.73 -4.82 -18.94
CA GLY A 6 4.09 -3.50 -18.42
C GLY A 6 4.82 -3.53 -17.07
N PRO A 7 5.09 -2.34 -16.49
CA PRO A 7 5.92 -2.21 -15.31
C PRO A 7 5.33 -2.91 -14.08
N VAL A 8 6.22 -3.45 -13.23
CA VAL A 8 5.83 -4.16 -12.01
C VAL A 8 6.45 -3.57 -10.75
N ALA A 9 5.77 -3.80 -9.63
CA ALA A 9 6.32 -3.63 -8.30
C ALA A 9 6.73 -4.99 -7.73
N LEU A 10 7.90 -5.05 -7.11
CA LEU A 10 8.38 -6.19 -6.34
C LEU A 10 8.42 -5.82 -4.85
N LYS A 11 7.73 -6.61 -4.02
CA LYS A 11 7.55 -6.32 -2.58
C LYS A 11 7.85 -7.55 -1.73
N THR A 12 8.58 -7.39 -0.63
CA THR A 12 8.77 -8.46 0.36
C THR A 12 7.44 -8.90 0.97
N ALA A 13 7.28 -10.21 1.18
CA ALA A 13 6.13 -10.83 1.82
C ALA A 13 6.46 -11.41 3.21
N ALA A 14 7.69 -11.24 3.71
CA ALA A 14 8.20 -11.81 4.95
C ALA A 14 7.66 -11.17 6.25
N GLY A 15 6.43 -10.62 6.24
CA GLY A 15 5.75 -10.11 7.44
C GLY A 15 6.15 -8.71 7.92
N HIS A 16 6.88 -7.93 7.12
CA HIS A 16 7.23 -6.54 7.48
C HIS A 16 6.01 -5.60 7.34
N ILE A 17 5.72 -4.84 8.41
CA ILE A 17 4.66 -3.82 8.44
C ILE A 17 5.09 -2.59 7.61
N HIS A 18 6.31 -2.08 7.81
CA HIS A 18 6.88 -0.95 7.06
C HIS A 18 7.89 -1.42 6.00
N LYS A 19 7.40 -2.15 4.99
CA LYS A 19 8.24 -2.80 3.95
C LYS A 19 9.19 -1.83 3.25
N SER A 20 8.76 -0.60 2.99
CA SER A 20 9.58 0.39 2.28
C SER A 20 10.82 0.81 3.08
N GLU A 21 10.72 0.91 4.41
CA GLU A 21 11.82 1.32 5.29
C GLU A 21 12.99 0.33 5.30
N VAL A 22 12.69 -0.95 5.08
CA VAL A 22 13.72 -2.01 4.96
C VAL A 22 14.23 -2.17 3.51
N GLY A 23 13.80 -1.31 2.60
CA GLY A 23 14.06 -1.43 1.16
C GLY A 23 13.39 -2.66 0.55
N GLY A 24 12.26 -3.09 1.12
CA GLY A 24 11.48 -4.25 0.70
C GLY A 24 10.40 -3.93 -0.33
N VAL A 25 10.42 -2.74 -0.94
CA VAL A 25 9.53 -2.32 -2.03
C VAL A 25 10.37 -1.66 -3.11
N VAL A 26 10.29 -2.19 -4.33
CA VAL A 26 10.86 -1.56 -5.53
C VAL A 26 9.75 -1.46 -6.56
N LEU A 27 9.58 -0.27 -7.12
CA LEU A 27 8.49 0.07 -8.05
C LEU A 27 9.05 0.27 -9.46
N SER A 28 8.15 0.29 -10.44
CA SER A 28 8.46 0.66 -11.82
C SER A 28 9.54 -0.17 -12.50
N LEU A 29 9.62 -1.47 -12.19
CA LEU A 29 10.52 -2.40 -12.87
C LEU A 29 9.99 -2.66 -14.28
N GLU A 30 10.76 -2.27 -15.29
CA GLU A 30 10.29 -2.23 -16.69
C GLU A 30 10.61 -3.52 -17.47
N SER A 31 11.52 -4.34 -16.94
CA SER A 31 11.98 -5.58 -17.59
C SER A 31 12.04 -6.77 -16.64
N VAL A 32 12.07 -7.97 -17.22
CA VAL A 32 12.21 -9.21 -16.45
C VAL A 32 13.60 -9.31 -15.85
N GLU A 33 14.62 -8.87 -16.60
CA GLU A 33 16.02 -8.84 -16.20
C GLU A 33 16.22 -7.97 -14.96
N GLU A 34 15.71 -6.75 -14.99
CA GLU A 34 15.75 -5.83 -13.84
C GLU A 34 15.01 -6.40 -12.62
N ALA A 35 13.83 -7.01 -12.83
CA ALA A 35 13.08 -7.63 -11.75
C ALA A 35 13.82 -8.82 -11.12
N LEU A 36 14.59 -9.59 -11.89
CA LEU A 36 15.38 -10.71 -11.39
C LEU A 36 16.60 -10.24 -10.59
N GLU A 37 17.27 -9.17 -11.03
CA GLU A 37 18.38 -8.56 -10.29
C GLU A 37 17.90 -8.06 -8.93
N VAL A 38 16.81 -7.28 -8.93
CA VAL A 38 16.20 -6.75 -7.70
C VAL A 38 15.70 -7.87 -6.79
N TYR A 39 15.13 -8.94 -7.36
CA TYR A 39 14.73 -10.12 -6.58
C TYR A 39 15.92 -10.76 -5.86
N ALA A 40 17.04 -10.98 -6.55
CA ALA A 40 18.22 -11.60 -5.96
C ALA A 40 18.77 -10.76 -4.80
N GLU A 41 18.87 -9.45 -4.99
CA GLU A 41 19.35 -8.52 -3.95
C GLU A 41 18.40 -8.45 -2.75
N MET A 42 17.09 -8.33 -3.00
CA MET A 42 16.10 -8.24 -1.93
C MET A 42 16.04 -9.52 -1.11
N THR A 43 16.01 -10.67 -1.77
CA THR A 43 15.85 -11.97 -1.09
C THR A 43 17.08 -12.40 -0.30
N ALA A 44 18.27 -11.98 -0.72
CA ALA A 44 19.49 -12.16 0.07
C ALA A 44 19.43 -11.43 1.43
N ARG A 45 18.70 -10.32 1.52
CA ARG A 45 18.61 -9.49 2.74
C ARG A 45 17.38 -9.80 3.58
N LEU A 46 16.23 -10.01 2.95
CA LEU A 46 14.91 -10.05 3.60
C LEU A 46 14.22 -11.42 3.51
N GLY A 47 14.87 -12.41 2.91
CA GLY A 47 14.32 -13.74 2.70
C GLY A 47 13.57 -13.89 1.38
N PRO A 48 13.23 -15.13 0.99
CA PRO A 48 12.80 -15.47 -0.37
C PRO A 48 11.36 -15.05 -0.71
N GLU A 49 10.56 -14.69 0.29
CA GLU A 49 9.14 -14.42 0.10
C GLU A 49 8.91 -13.02 -0.50
N VAL A 50 8.39 -12.98 -1.73
CA VAL A 50 8.06 -11.74 -2.43
C VAL A 50 6.70 -11.83 -3.12
N THR A 51 6.11 -10.67 -3.39
CA THR A 51 4.96 -10.50 -4.28
C THR A 51 5.36 -9.64 -5.47
N VAL A 52 4.89 -10.01 -6.65
CA VAL A 52 5.00 -9.22 -7.88
C VAL A 52 3.62 -8.78 -8.31
N ALA A 53 3.44 -7.49 -8.58
CA ALA A 53 2.17 -6.90 -8.98
C ALA A 53 2.36 -5.89 -10.11
N THR A 54 1.38 -5.77 -11.01
CA THR A 54 1.33 -4.70 -12.01
C THR A 54 1.26 -3.33 -11.34
N MET A 55 1.97 -2.35 -11.88
CA MET A 55 1.83 -0.95 -11.46
C MET A 55 0.42 -0.44 -11.74
N ALA A 56 -0.15 0.27 -10.77
CA ALA A 56 -1.34 1.07 -10.99
C ALA A 56 -0.99 2.28 -11.89
N PRO A 57 -1.94 2.82 -12.67
CA PRO A 57 -1.73 4.08 -13.37
C PRO A 57 -1.52 5.24 -12.37
N ASP A 58 -0.93 6.33 -12.85
CA ASP A 58 -0.83 7.56 -12.08
C ASP A 58 -2.21 8.06 -11.64
N GLY A 59 -2.29 8.61 -10.43
CA GLY A 59 -3.54 9.07 -9.85
C GLY A 59 -3.36 9.71 -8.47
N VAL A 60 -4.48 9.94 -7.79
CA VAL A 60 -4.49 10.44 -6.42
C VAL A 60 -4.33 9.24 -5.48
N GLU A 61 -3.30 9.26 -4.66
CA GLU A 61 -3.14 8.31 -3.56
C GLU A 61 -4.03 8.72 -2.39
N VAL A 62 -4.76 7.75 -1.82
CA VAL A 62 -5.60 7.96 -0.63
C VAL A 62 -5.32 6.87 0.39
N ALA A 63 -5.43 7.21 1.67
CA ALA A 63 -5.44 6.27 2.76
C ALA A 63 -6.89 6.01 3.19
N PHE A 64 -7.27 4.74 3.25
CA PHE A 64 -8.57 4.32 3.74
C PHE A 64 -8.40 3.14 4.69
N GLY A 65 -9.02 3.23 5.86
CA GLY A 65 -8.95 2.22 6.88
C GLY A 65 -10.26 2.07 7.63
N ALA A 66 -10.47 0.90 8.22
CA ALA A 66 -11.53 0.67 9.19
C ALA A 66 -10.91 0.06 10.44
N ILE A 67 -11.22 0.62 11.59
CA ILE A 67 -10.72 0.18 12.88
C ILE A 67 -11.93 -0.18 13.75
N ALA A 68 -11.99 -1.39 14.27
CA ALA A 68 -13.10 -1.84 15.11
C ALA A 68 -12.61 -2.14 16.52
N GLU A 69 -12.42 -1.07 17.31
CA GLU A 69 -11.94 -1.15 18.69
C GLU A 69 -13.08 -0.92 19.69
N THR A 70 -13.04 -1.66 20.79
CA THR A 70 -13.97 -1.46 21.90
C THR A 70 -13.51 -0.30 22.78
N PRO A 71 -14.42 0.52 23.35
CA PRO A 71 -15.88 0.38 23.38
C PRO A 71 -16.63 1.10 22.24
N PHE A 72 -15.91 1.80 21.36
CA PHE A 72 -16.53 2.76 20.43
C PHE A 72 -17.19 2.12 19.21
N GLY A 73 -16.83 0.87 18.88
CA GLY A 73 -17.32 0.21 17.68
C GLY A 73 -16.50 0.58 16.44
N PRO A 74 -16.94 0.19 15.23
CA PRO A 74 -16.19 0.42 14.01
C PRO A 74 -16.12 1.91 13.64
N ALA A 75 -14.92 2.40 13.40
CA ALA A 75 -14.61 3.72 12.85
C ALA A 75 -13.97 3.58 11.47
N ILE A 76 -14.31 4.49 10.56
CA ILE A 76 -13.74 4.63 9.23
C ILE A 76 -12.73 5.78 9.27
N MET A 77 -11.58 5.58 8.64
CA MET A 77 -10.54 6.59 8.42
C MET A 77 -10.42 6.85 6.92
N PHE A 78 -10.38 8.12 6.52
CA PHE A 78 -10.07 8.52 5.15
C PHE A 78 -9.10 9.72 5.16
N GLY A 79 -8.20 9.80 4.18
CA GLY A 79 -7.28 10.93 4.05
C GLY A 79 -6.36 10.82 2.84
N ALA A 80 -5.45 11.79 2.71
CA ALA A 80 -4.42 11.78 1.68
C ALA A 80 -3.50 10.55 1.82
N GLY A 81 -3.16 9.89 0.72
CA GLY A 81 -2.33 8.68 0.74
C GLY A 81 -0.83 8.94 0.58
N GLY A 82 -0.07 7.86 0.57
CA GLY A 82 1.37 7.88 0.33
C GLY A 82 2.21 7.98 1.59
N ALA A 83 3.53 8.14 1.41
CA ALA A 83 4.50 8.15 2.50
C ALA A 83 4.36 9.36 3.46
N LEU A 84 3.60 10.39 3.08
CA LEU A 84 3.41 11.61 3.87
C LEU A 84 2.13 11.59 4.71
N VAL A 85 1.29 10.55 4.64
CA VAL A 85 0.04 10.51 5.42
C VAL A 85 0.29 10.59 6.93
N GLU A 86 1.39 10.04 7.41
CA GLU A 86 1.78 10.07 8.83
C GLU A 86 2.24 11.48 9.29
N VAL A 87 2.51 12.40 8.35
CA VAL A 87 3.10 13.72 8.64
C VAL A 87 2.08 14.85 8.53
N LEU A 88 1.03 14.69 7.74
CA LEU A 88 0.15 15.80 7.33
C LEU A 88 -1.10 16.00 8.19
N ASP A 89 -1.39 15.11 9.15
CA ASP A 89 -2.64 15.13 9.95
C ASP A 89 -3.93 15.26 9.11
N ASP A 90 -3.86 14.98 7.81
CA ASP A 90 -4.94 15.14 6.84
C ASP A 90 -5.77 13.85 6.76
N VAL A 91 -6.36 13.50 7.89
CA VAL A 91 -7.21 12.33 8.07
C VAL A 91 -8.51 12.71 8.77
N THR A 92 -9.64 12.25 8.22
CA THR A 92 -10.96 12.33 8.83
C THR A 92 -11.37 10.97 9.38
N PHE A 93 -12.13 10.98 10.48
CA PHE A 93 -12.64 9.79 11.12
C PHE A 93 -14.15 9.90 11.32
N GLU A 94 -14.88 8.83 11.00
CA GLU A 94 -16.33 8.75 11.21
C GLU A 94 -16.72 7.39 11.79
N LEU A 95 -17.74 7.36 12.66
CA LEU A 95 -18.26 6.10 13.19
C LEU A 95 -19.14 5.41 12.15
N ALA A 96 -18.93 4.12 11.94
CA ALA A 96 -19.76 3.33 11.05
C ALA A 96 -21.10 2.94 11.72
N PRO A 97 -22.19 2.78 10.94
CA PRO A 97 -22.24 2.92 9.48
C PRO A 97 -22.27 4.39 9.02
N ILE A 98 -21.62 4.66 7.87
CA ILE A 98 -21.71 5.94 7.16
C ILE A 98 -22.58 5.80 5.91
N ASP A 99 -23.25 6.88 5.49
CA ASP A 99 -23.94 6.96 4.21
C ASP A 99 -23.11 7.75 3.18
N HIS A 100 -23.64 7.90 1.96
CA HIS A 100 -22.94 8.62 0.88
C HIS A 100 -22.77 10.12 1.18
N THR A 101 -23.63 10.71 2.02
CA THR A 101 -23.50 12.12 2.41
C THR A 101 -22.28 12.28 3.31
N ILE A 102 -22.21 11.47 4.38
CA ILE A 102 -21.09 11.46 5.32
C ILE A 102 -19.77 11.13 4.59
N ALA A 103 -19.77 10.11 3.73
CA ALA A 103 -18.58 9.73 2.97
C ALA A 103 -18.06 10.85 2.06
N ARG A 104 -18.94 11.74 1.58
CA ARG A 104 -18.57 12.88 0.74
C ARG A 104 -18.01 14.04 1.58
N ASP A 105 -18.49 14.21 2.80
CA ASP A 105 -17.96 15.22 3.74
C ASP A 105 -16.56 14.84 4.28
N MET A 106 -16.18 13.56 4.16
CA MET A 106 -14.85 13.05 4.52
C MET A 106 -13.77 13.27 3.45
N LEU A 107 -14.14 13.58 2.20
CA LEU A 107 -13.20 13.84 1.08
C LEU A 107 -12.58 15.24 1.15
#